data_AF-A0A6H2GZH9-F1
#
_entry.id   AF-A0A6H2GZH9-F1
#
_cell.length_a   1.000
_cell.length_b   1.000
_cell.length_c   1.000
_cell.angle_alpha   90.00
_cell.angle_beta   90.00
_cell.angle_gamma   90.00
#
_symmetry.space_group_name_H-M   'P 1'
#
loop_
_entity.id
_entity.type
_entity.pdbx_description
1 polymer ?
#
loop_
_entity_poly.entity_id
_entity_poly.type
_entity_poly.pdbx_seq_one_letter_code
_entity_poly.pdbx_strand_id
1 'polypeptide(L)'
;MSEVTTTKRTYWLMGEEFPLRKCNDCGCDLPSIPSVRWNKKDFDLCYLCLQKAHDLLFGEPNNSQPSPKKKQPISQTLRIAMLKRDGHACRYCGSEDELTADHVIPESAGGPTTLDNLVTACRTCNTKKGRKSLEESGLILRQV
;
A
#
# COMPACT_ATOMS: atom_id res chain seq x y z
N MET A 1 30.65 -25.31 28.92
CA MET A 1 30.76 -24.55 27.66
C MET A 1 29.69 -25.10 26.74
N SER A 2 28.54 -24.44 26.68
CA SER A 2 27.36 -24.90 25.93
C SER A 2 27.57 -24.68 24.44
N GLU A 3 27.69 -25.79 23.70
CA GLU A 3 27.76 -25.80 22.24
C GLU A 3 26.47 -25.23 21.66
N VAL A 4 26.56 -24.06 21.03
CA VAL A 4 25.44 -23.44 20.32
C VAL A 4 25.23 -24.23 19.05
N THR A 5 24.18 -25.06 19.01
CA THR A 5 23.75 -25.77 17.81
C THR A 5 23.23 -24.74 16.79
N THR A 6 24.09 -24.29 15.89
CA THR A 6 23.68 -23.41 14.77
C THR A 6 22.86 -24.23 13.78
N THR A 7 21.54 -24.16 13.88
CA THR A 7 20.61 -24.77 12.92
C THR A 7 20.89 -24.19 11.52
N LYS A 8 21.49 -24.99 10.62
CA LYS A 8 21.69 -24.61 9.23
C LYS A 8 20.32 -24.49 8.55
N ARG A 9 19.98 -23.29 8.09
CA ARG A 9 18.75 -23.04 7.34
C ARG A 9 18.97 -23.44 5.87
N THR A 10 18.02 -24.18 5.30
CA THR A 10 18.09 -24.73 3.94
C THR A 10 16.81 -24.40 3.16
N TYR A 11 16.86 -24.55 1.83
CA TYR A 11 15.71 -24.48 0.95
C TYR A 11 15.77 -25.61 -0.07
N TRP A 12 14.61 -26.03 -0.58
CA TRP A 12 14.49 -27.14 -1.53
C TRP A 12 14.18 -26.61 -2.93
N LEU A 13 14.87 -27.13 -3.94
CA LEU A 13 14.65 -26.80 -5.35
C LEU A 13 14.87 -28.05 -6.20
N MET A 14 13.91 -28.40 -7.06
CA MET A 14 13.99 -29.56 -7.97
C MET A 14 14.30 -30.91 -7.26
N GLY A 15 13.85 -31.06 -6.00
CA GLY A 15 14.09 -32.27 -5.20
C GLY A 15 15.45 -32.32 -4.52
N GLU A 16 16.27 -31.27 -4.63
CA GLU A 16 17.56 -31.16 -3.95
C GLU A 16 17.51 -30.08 -2.86
N GLU A 17 18.23 -30.31 -1.76
CA GLU A 17 18.35 -29.40 -0.63
C GLU A 17 19.59 -28.52 -0.76
N PHE A 18 19.42 -27.21 -0.61
CA PHE A 18 20.48 -26.22 -0.76
C PHE A 18 20.62 -25.36 0.51
N PRO A 19 21.86 -25.00 0.90
CA PRO A 19 22.08 -24.12 2.05
C PRO A 19 21.69 -22.67 1.73
N LEU A 20 21.05 -22.02 2.70
CA LEU A 20 20.84 -20.57 2.68
C LEU A 20 22.12 -19.88 3.17
N ARG A 21 22.50 -18.78 2.50
CA ARG A 21 23.57 -17.88 2.96
C ARG A 21 22.98 -16.56 3.43
N LYS A 22 23.72 -15.80 4.23
CA LYS A 22 23.25 -14.50 4.74
C LYS A 22 23.64 -13.37 3.80
N CYS A 23 22.72 -12.45 3.58
CA CYS A 23 23.03 -11.16 2.98
C CYS A 23 23.94 -10.36 3.93
N ASN A 24 25.07 -9.85 3.46
CA ASN A 24 26.03 -9.08 4.26
C ASN A 24 25.51 -7.69 4.67
N ASP A 25 24.48 -7.16 4.00
CA ASP A 25 23.88 -5.87 4.33
C ASP A 25 22.69 -6.02 5.29
N CYS A 26 21.67 -6.78 4.91
CA CYS A 26 20.43 -6.89 5.70
C CYS A 26 20.27 -8.19 6.50
N GLY A 27 21.16 -9.17 6.36
CA GLY A 27 21.10 -10.44 7.10
C GLY A 27 19.96 -11.38 6.70
N CYS A 28 19.25 -11.11 5.60
CA CYS A 28 18.23 -12.04 5.09
C CYS A 28 18.86 -13.31 4.50
N ASP A 29 18.07 -14.39 4.43
CA ASP A 29 18.51 -15.66 3.86
C ASP A 29 18.42 -15.63 2.33
N LEU A 30 19.53 -15.95 1.66
CA LEU A 30 19.70 -15.96 0.22
C LEU A 30 19.73 -17.39 -0.32
N PRO A 31 18.97 -17.69 -1.39
CA PRO A 31 19.10 -18.95 -2.08
C PRO A 31 20.43 -18.99 -2.82
N SER A 32 21.23 -20.02 -2.56
CA SER A 32 22.47 -20.30 -3.26
C SER A 32 22.19 -20.97 -4.61
N ILE A 33 21.52 -20.28 -5.53
CA ILE A 33 21.21 -20.84 -6.86
C ILE A 33 22.53 -21.06 -7.62
N PRO A 34 22.86 -22.30 -8.06
CA PRO A 34 24.17 -22.63 -8.62
C PRO A 34 24.55 -21.98 -9.97
N SER A 35 23.68 -21.21 -10.63
CA SER A 35 23.90 -20.74 -12.00
C SER A 35 24.14 -19.24 -12.18
N VAL A 36 24.05 -18.41 -11.12
CA VAL A 36 24.34 -16.97 -11.21
C VAL A 36 25.62 -16.61 -10.46
N ARG A 37 26.72 -17.31 -10.78
CA ARG A 37 28.07 -16.85 -10.41
C ARG A 37 28.47 -15.72 -11.36
N TRP A 38 28.09 -14.48 -11.03
CA TRP A 38 28.66 -13.31 -11.67
C TRP A 38 30.08 -13.10 -11.12
N ASN A 39 31.05 -13.73 -11.80
CA ASN A 39 32.49 -13.48 -11.75
C ASN A 39 33.14 -13.27 -10.36
N LYS A 40 33.52 -14.36 -9.68
CA LYS A 40 34.60 -14.56 -8.67
C LYS A 40 34.90 -13.51 -7.58
N LYS A 41 34.14 -12.43 -7.42
CA LYS A 41 34.21 -11.49 -6.28
C LYS A 41 32.81 -11.31 -5.70
N ASP A 42 32.69 -11.82 -4.49
CA ASP A 42 31.49 -12.05 -3.70
C ASP A 42 30.58 -10.82 -3.57
N PHE A 43 29.39 -10.88 -4.17
CA PHE A 43 28.28 -10.02 -3.81
C PHE A 43 27.27 -10.84 -3.01
N ASP A 44 27.47 -10.90 -1.70
CA ASP A 44 26.51 -11.43 -0.73
C ASP A 44 25.41 -10.40 -0.43
N LEU A 45 24.84 -9.78 -1.46
CA LEU A 45 23.70 -8.89 -1.33
C LEU A 45 22.44 -9.59 -1.84
N CYS A 46 21.33 -9.40 -1.13
CA CYS A 46 20.03 -9.76 -1.69
C CYS A 46 19.69 -8.85 -2.87
N TYR A 47 18.79 -9.29 -3.75
CA TYR A 47 18.38 -8.50 -4.90
C TYR A 47 17.95 -7.07 -4.52
N LEU A 48 17.25 -6.89 -3.39
CA LEU A 48 16.87 -5.57 -2.88
C LEU A 48 18.07 -4.74 -2.41
N CYS A 49 19.04 -5.32 -1.71
CA CYS A 49 20.25 -4.63 -1.27
C CYS A 49 21.17 -4.29 -2.45
N LEU A 50 21.24 -5.16 -3.46
CA LEU A 50 21.97 -4.91 -4.69
C LEU A 50 21.31 -3.78 -5.50
N GLN A 51 19.97 -3.77 -5.60
CA GLN A 51 19.22 -2.70 -6.26
C GLN A 51 19.44 -1.36 -5.54
N LYS A 52 19.38 -1.33 -4.20
CA LYS A 52 19.69 -0.12 -3.41
C LYS A 52 21.12 0.38 -3.68
N ALA A 53 22.11 -0.52 -3.70
CA ALA A 53 23.49 -0.15 -3.98
C ALA A 53 23.64 0.39 -5.41
N HIS A 54 22.97 -0.22 -6.39
CA HIS A 54 22.92 0.28 -7.76
C HIS A 54 22.28 1.67 -7.83
N ASP A 55 21.16 1.90 -7.15
CA ASP A 55 20.47 3.20 -7.13
C ASP A 55 21.33 4.28 -6.45
N LEU A 56 22.10 3.94 -5.41
CA LEU A 56 23.03 4.88 -4.77
C LEU A 56 24.23 5.27 -5.66
N LEU A 57 24.71 4.34 -6.49
CA LEU A 57 25.92 4.52 -7.29
C LEU A 57 25.63 5.03 -8.71
N PHE A 58 24.49 4.64 -9.29
CA PHE A 58 24.15 4.85 -10.69
C PHE A 58 22.73 5.38 -10.89
N GLY A 59 21.92 5.49 -9.83
CA GLY A 59 20.63 6.16 -9.91
C GLY A 59 20.84 7.66 -10.04
N GLU A 60 20.25 8.25 -11.07
CA GLU A 60 19.89 9.66 -10.98
C GLU A 60 18.97 9.85 -9.75
N PRO A 61 18.92 11.04 -9.11
CA PRO A 61 18.00 11.31 -8.01
C PRO A 61 16.53 11.38 -8.50
N ASN A 62 16.08 10.40 -9.27
CA ASN A 62 14.69 10.17 -9.60
C ASN A 62 14.07 9.34 -8.49
N ASN A 63 13.81 10.11 -7.42
CA ASN A 63 12.90 9.82 -6.33
C ASN A 63 11.62 9.15 -6.83
N SER A 64 11.58 7.81 -6.85
CA SER A 64 10.36 7.03 -6.93
C SER A 64 9.68 6.94 -5.55
N GLN A 65 9.66 8.05 -4.80
CA GLN A 65 8.49 8.30 -4.00
C GLN A 65 7.31 8.44 -4.97
N PRO A 66 6.22 7.69 -4.82
CA PRO A 66 5.01 7.98 -5.57
C PRO A 66 4.65 9.43 -5.28
N SER A 67 4.81 10.30 -6.28
CA SER A 67 4.40 11.68 -6.18
C SER A 67 2.93 11.68 -5.75
N PRO A 68 2.53 12.55 -4.79
CA PRO A 68 1.15 12.57 -4.33
C PRO A 68 0.26 12.78 -5.55
N LYS A 69 -0.51 11.74 -5.91
CA LYS A 69 -1.44 11.83 -7.04
C LYS A 69 -2.29 13.08 -6.79
N LYS A 70 -2.25 14.06 -7.70
CA LYS A 70 -3.08 15.25 -7.60
C LYS A 70 -4.53 14.76 -7.45
N LYS A 71 -5.21 15.19 -6.38
CA LYS A 71 -6.62 14.83 -6.15
C LYS A 71 -7.41 15.18 -7.39
N GLN A 72 -8.10 14.20 -7.98
CA GLN A 72 -8.94 14.48 -9.13
C GLN A 72 -10.14 15.29 -8.66
N PRO A 73 -10.47 16.42 -9.31
CA PRO A 73 -11.64 17.20 -8.93
C PRO A 73 -12.90 16.38 -9.21
N ILE A 74 -13.80 16.29 -8.22
CA ILE A 74 -15.11 15.67 -8.40
C ILE A 74 -15.93 16.58 -9.32
N SER A 75 -16.43 16.04 -10.43
CA SER A 75 -17.21 16.82 -11.38
C SER A 75 -18.52 17.32 -10.76
N GLN A 76 -18.98 18.49 -11.20
CA GLN A 76 -20.24 19.07 -10.71
C GLN A 76 -21.42 18.13 -10.97
N THR A 77 -21.43 17.42 -12.11
CA THR A 77 -22.45 16.44 -12.45
C THR A 77 -22.50 15.29 -11.45
N LEU A 78 -21.33 14.73 -11.06
CA LEU A 78 -21.27 13.69 -10.04
C LEU A 78 -21.75 14.20 -8.68
N ARG A 79 -21.40 15.45 -8.34
CA ARG A 79 -21.85 16.08 -7.08
C ARG A 79 -23.36 16.24 -7.00
N ILE A 80 -23.98 16.69 -8.09
CA ILE A 80 -25.45 16.80 -8.16
C ILE A 80 -26.10 15.42 -8.10
N ALA A 81 -25.55 14.44 -8.83
CA ALA A 81 -26.08 13.08 -8.84
C ALA A 81 -26.01 12.40 -7.45
N MET A 82 -24.89 12.53 -6.72
CA MET A 82 -24.76 11.95 -5.38
C MET A 82 -25.73 12.59 -4.39
N LEU A 83 -25.84 13.93 -4.41
CA LEU A 83 -26.74 14.67 -3.50
C LEU A 83 -28.20 14.29 -3.74
N LYS A 84 -28.60 14.19 -5.01
CA LYS A 84 -29.95 13.77 -5.38
C LYS A 84 -30.24 12.33 -4.96
N ARG A 85 -29.31 11.39 -5.17
CA ARG A 85 -29.44 9.99 -4.75
C ARG A 85 -29.58 9.87 -3.24
N ASP A 86 -28.79 10.63 -2.49
CA ASP A 86 -28.69 10.54 -1.04
C ASP A 86 -29.74 11.40 -0.32
N GLY A 87 -30.69 12.00 -1.05
CA GLY A 87 -31.77 12.80 -0.48
C GLY A 87 -31.31 14.10 0.19
N HIS A 88 -30.17 14.66 -0.23
CA HIS A 88 -29.52 15.82 0.41
C HIS A 88 -29.24 15.60 1.91
N ALA A 89 -28.94 14.36 2.31
CA ALA A 89 -28.59 14.02 3.69
C ALA A 89 -27.29 13.22 3.76
N CYS A 90 -26.58 13.38 4.87
CA CYS A 90 -25.39 12.61 5.19
C CYS A 90 -25.72 11.11 5.30
N ARG A 91 -25.06 10.26 4.51
CA ARG A 91 -25.26 8.81 4.51
C ARG A 91 -24.77 8.10 5.77
N TYR A 92 -24.05 8.80 6.62
CA TYR A 92 -23.54 8.27 7.90
C TYR A 92 -24.42 8.65 9.10
N CYS A 93 -24.84 9.91 9.21
CA CYS A 93 -25.58 10.42 10.37
C CYS A 93 -26.98 10.95 10.06
N GLY A 94 -27.29 11.26 8.80
CA GLY A 94 -28.57 11.84 8.38
C GLY A 94 -28.66 13.38 8.45
N SER A 95 -27.61 14.08 8.88
CA SER A 95 -27.60 15.56 8.87
C SER A 95 -27.62 16.12 7.46
N GLU A 96 -28.33 17.23 7.26
CA GLU A 96 -28.44 17.97 6.00
C GLU A 96 -27.45 19.15 5.94
N ASP A 97 -26.64 19.33 7.00
CA ASP A 97 -25.73 20.47 7.17
C ASP A 97 -24.32 20.17 6.63
N GLU A 98 -23.67 21.21 6.07
CA GLU A 98 -22.28 21.18 5.58
C GLU A 98 -21.96 19.92 4.75
N LEU A 99 -22.79 19.63 3.75
CA LEU A 99 -22.67 18.43 2.92
C LEU A 99 -21.46 18.48 1.98
N THR A 100 -20.66 17.43 2.08
CA THR A 100 -19.46 17.20 1.29
C THR A 100 -19.54 15.85 0.57
N ALA A 101 -18.63 15.64 -0.38
CA ALA A 101 -18.47 14.36 -1.02
C ALA A 101 -17.40 13.57 -0.28
N ASP A 102 -17.69 12.30 -0.01
CA ASP A 102 -16.76 11.36 0.61
C ASP A 102 -16.66 10.10 -0.23
N HIS A 103 -15.46 9.54 -0.31
CA HIS A 103 -15.21 8.26 -0.97
C HIS A 103 -15.36 7.13 0.04
N VAL A 104 -16.28 6.21 -0.19
CA VAL A 104 -16.50 5.02 0.65
C VAL A 104 -15.20 4.24 0.79
N ILE A 105 -14.60 3.89 -0.34
CA ILE A 105 -13.22 3.39 -0.44
C ILE A 105 -12.31 4.61 -0.64
N PRO A 106 -11.42 4.95 0.31
CA PRO A 106 -10.56 6.13 0.21
C PRO A 106 -9.70 6.14 -1.06
N GLU A 107 -9.45 7.33 -1.63
CA GLU A 107 -8.52 7.49 -2.76
C GLU A 107 -7.11 6.97 -2.43
N SER A 108 -6.68 7.10 -1.17
CA SER A 108 -5.39 6.57 -0.69
C SER A 108 -5.30 5.04 -0.74
N ALA A 109 -6.44 4.36 -0.71
CA ALA A 109 -6.56 2.92 -0.88
C ALA A 109 -6.85 2.52 -2.36
N GLY A 110 -6.84 3.48 -3.28
CA GLY A 110 -7.13 3.26 -4.71
C GLY A 110 -8.60 3.33 -5.09
N GLY A 111 -9.46 3.87 -4.24
CA GLY A 111 -10.89 4.03 -4.53
C GLY A 111 -11.14 4.94 -5.74
N PRO A 112 -12.01 4.53 -6.70
CA PRO A 112 -12.30 5.33 -7.88
C PRO A 112 -13.27 6.49 -7.57
N THR A 113 -13.18 7.58 -8.35
CA THR A 113 -14.13 8.70 -8.27
C THR A 113 -15.34 8.42 -9.18
N THR A 114 -16.20 7.51 -8.71
CA THR A 114 -17.45 7.13 -9.39
C THR A 114 -18.65 7.38 -8.47
N LEU A 115 -19.85 7.46 -9.05
CA LEU A 115 -21.07 7.67 -8.26
C LEU A 115 -21.27 6.56 -7.22
N ASP A 116 -20.90 5.31 -7.54
CA ASP A 116 -21.04 4.17 -6.63
C ASP A 116 -20.11 4.23 -5.42
N ASN A 117 -18.93 4.83 -5.57
CA ASN A 117 -17.96 4.98 -4.49
C ASN A 117 -18.08 6.34 -3.77
N LEU A 118 -18.83 7.30 -4.32
CA LEU A 118 -19.06 8.60 -3.71
C LEU A 118 -20.37 8.62 -2.93
N VAL A 119 -20.32 9.17 -1.72
CA VAL A 119 -21.49 9.37 -0.86
C VAL A 119 -21.51 10.78 -0.29
N THR A 120 -22.70 11.26 0.00
CA THR A 120 -22.94 12.52 0.69
C THR A 120 -22.59 12.35 2.16
N ALA A 121 -21.68 13.18 2.66
CA ALA A 121 -21.25 13.16 4.05
C ALA A 121 -21.18 14.58 4.62
N CYS A 122 -21.71 14.81 5.82
CA CYS A 122 -21.49 16.08 6.51
C CYS A 122 -20.01 16.23 6.87
N ARG A 123 -19.56 17.47 7.03
CA ARG A 123 -18.16 17.80 7.34
C ARG A 123 -17.62 17.02 8.55
N THR A 124 -18.42 16.86 9.60
CA THR A 124 -18.04 16.13 10.82
C THR A 124 -17.78 14.65 10.55
N CYS A 125 -18.69 13.96 9.86
CA CYS A 125 -18.52 12.56 9.50
C CYS A 125 -17.37 12.36 8.51
N ASN A 126 -17.27 13.22 7.50
CA ASN A 126 -16.20 13.15 6.50
C ASN A 126 -14.82 13.33 7.17
N THR A 127 -14.69 14.29 8.09
CA THR A 127 -13.45 14.49 8.87
C THR A 127 -13.15 13.29 9.78
N LYS A 128 -14.17 12.71 10.43
CA LYS A 128 -14.02 11.53 11.27
C LYS A 128 -13.53 10.31 10.47
N LYS A 129 -14.02 10.13 9.25
CA LYS A 129 -13.56 9.06 8.34
C LYS A 129 -12.15 9.32 7.84
N GLY A 130 -11.91 10.50 7.27
CA GLY A 130 -10.64 10.88 6.67
C GLY A 130 -10.17 9.85 5.63
N ARG A 131 -8.98 9.27 5.86
CA ARG A 131 -8.38 8.26 4.97
C ARG A 131 -8.67 6.81 5.37
N LYS A 132 -9.54 6.61 6.36
CA LYS A 132 -9.85 5.30 6.92
C LYS A 132 -10.92 4.57 6.11
N SER A 133 -10.91 3.25 6.19
CA SER A 133 -12.04 2.43 5.74
C SER A 133 -13.28 2.65 6.63
N LEU A 134 -14.44 2.16 6.21
CA LEU A 134 -15.65 2.19 7.05
C LEU A 134 -15.44 1.41 8.35
N GLU A 135 -14.77 0.26 8.27
CA GLU A 135 -14.44 -0.60 9.41
C GLU A 135 -13.54 0.14 10.42
N GLU A 136 -12.48 0.79 9.93
CA GLU A 136 -11.53 1.54 10.75
C GLU A 136 -12.13 2.83 11.37
N SER A 137 -13.12 3.43 10.70
CA SER A 137 -13.78 4.66 11.18
C SER A 137 -14.99 4.38 12.08
N GLY A 138 -15.50 3.14 12.09
CA GLY A 138 -16.73 2.76 12.79
C GLY A 138 -17.97 3.48 12.24
N LEU A 139 -17.91 3.99 11.01
CA LEU A 139 -19.05 4.62 10.35
C LEU A 139 -19.85 3.55 9.62
N ILE A 140 -21.18 3.62 9.76
CA ILE A 140 -22.11 2.73 9.08
C ILE A 140 -22.75 3.48 7.94
N LEU A 141 -22.68 2.92 6.74
CA LEU A 141 -23.37 3.44 5.59
C LEU A 141 -24.86 3.06 5.69
N ARG A 142 -25.71 4.05 5.94
CA ARG A 142 -27.16 3.84 6.03
C ARG A 142 -27.72 3.56 4.64
N GLN A 143 -28.78 2.77 4.54
CA GLN A 143 -29.56 2.63 3.31
C GLN A 143 -30.56 3.80 3.21
N VAL A 144 -30.88 4.25 1.99
CA VAL A 144 -31.95 5.24 1.76
C VAL A 144 -33.22 4.47 1.47
#